data_AF-U2HUH6-F1
#
_entry.id   AF-U2HUH6-F1
#
_cell.length_a   1.000
_cell.length_b   1.000
_cell.length_c   1.000
_cell.angle_alpha   90.00
_cell.angle_beta   90.00
_cell.angle_gamma   90.00
#
_symmetry.space_group_name_H-M   'P 1'
#
loop_
_entity.id
_entity.type
_entity.pdbx_description
1 polymer ?
#
loop_
_entity_poly.entity_id
_entity_poly.type
_entity_poly.pdbx_seq_one_letter_code
_entity_poly.pdbx_strand_id
1 'polypeptide(L)'
;MLKIAYHTQYVHPVREGHRFPMLKYELIPEQLCYEGLVSAVNFFEPEMVDFETAALAHDVGYLRRLFDLTLDVKMVRRIGFPLTQELVDRERYLVDGTLKSALFALDYGISFNVAGGTHHAGRDFGEGFCLMNDQAIAAAYLLEQGLATRVLIIDLDVHQGNGTAHIFSGIPEVYTFSMHGDKNFPFIKERSDRDVALEDGIQDELYLRLLKENLAFLFETVNPDFVFYQAGVDILSSDKLGKLKVSATGCRERDRMVFESCNVRKVPVQVSMGGGYSTQIRDIVNAHVETYRAAIAIFDF
;
A
#
# COMPACT_ATOMS: atom_id res chain seq x y z
N MET A 1 4.72 -6.98 -20.18
CA MET A 1 5.16 -5.58 -20.01
C MET A 1 4.63 -5.10 -18.67
N LEU A 2 5.51 -4.66 -17.77
CA LEU A 2 5.11 -4.12 -16.46
C LEU A 2 4.24 -2.86 -16.62
N LYS A 3 3.11 -2.81 -15.92
CA LYS A 3 2.20 -1.66 -15.87
C LYS A 3 2.26 -0.95 -14.53
N ILE A 4 2.40 0.37 -14.56
CA ILE A 4 2.62 1.21 -13.39
C ILE A 4 1.65 2.41 -13.44
N ALA A 5 0.77 2.54 -12.45
CA ALA A 5 -0.10 3.70 -12.33
C ALA A 5 0.71 4.91 -11.84
N TYR A 6 0.62 6.02 -12.57
CA TYR A 6 1.19 7.29 -12.17
C TYR A 6 0.29 8.44 -12.60
N HIS A 7 0.11 9.42 -11.72
CA HIS A 7 -0.53 10.68 -12.05
C HIS A 7 0.20 11.83 -11.35
N THR A 8 0.36 12.95 -12.04
CA THR A 8 0.90 14.20 -11.47
C THR A 8 0.15 14.70 -10.22
N GLN A 9 -1.14 14.39 -10.07
CA GLN A 9 -1.95 14.77 -8.90
C GLN A 9 -1.58 13.99 -7.64
N TYR A 10 -0.78 12.92 -7.74
CA TYR A 10 -0.25 12.22 -6.57
C TYR A 10 0.63 13.13 -5.71
N VAL A 11 1.24 14.15 -6.32
CA VAL A 11 2.03 15.17 -5.63
C VAL A 11 1.11 16.28 -5.14
N HIS A 12 0.72 16.21 -3.86
CA HIS A 12 -0.08 17.27 -3.23
C HIS A 12 0.82 18.30 -2.54
N PRO A 13 0.56 19.62 -2.68
CA PRO A 13 1.27 20.64 -1.93
C PRO A 13 1.11 20.45 -0.42
N VAL A 14 2.22 20.29 0.28
CA VAL A 14 2.27 20.26 1.75
C VAL A 14 3.04 21.46 2.26
N ARG A 15 2.72 21.91 3.48
CA ARG A 15 3.45 23.02 4.12
C ARG A 15 4.92 22.64 4.29
N GLU A 16 5.81 23.63 4.25
CA GLU A 16 7.22 23.42 4.56
C GLU A 16 7.39 22.74 5.93
N GLY A 17 8.25 21.72 5.99
CA GLY A 17 8.46 20.91 7.20
C GLY A 17 7.37 19.87 7.50
N HIS A 18 6.38 19.68 6.63
CA HIS A 18 5.42 18.58 6.78
C HIS A 18 6.13 17.22 6.79
N ARG A 19 5.65 16.28 7.60
CA ARG A 19 6.33 14.98 7.82
C ARG A 19 6.27 14.06 6.60
N PHE A 20 5.21 14.18 5.80
CA PHE A 20 4.94 13.34 4.64
C PHE A 20 5.82 13.74 3.43
N PRO A 21 6.64 12.83 2.88
CA PRO A 21 7.59 13.14 1.82
C PRO A 21 6.93 13.05 0.44
N MET A 22 6.04 13.99 0.12
CA MET A 22 5.29 14.01 -1.17
C MET A 22 6.19 13.94 -2.40
N LEU A 23 7.40 14.51 -2.32
CA LEU A 23 8.40 14.50 -3.40
C LEU A 23 8.76 13.09 -3.88
N LYS A 24 8.57 12.04 -3.07
CA LYS A 24 8.89 10.66 -3.48
C LYS A 24 8.08 10.22 -4.71
N TYR A 25 6.84 10.70 -4.84
CA TYR A 25 5.96 10.28 -5.94
C TYR A 25 6.36 10.85 -7.30
N GLU A 26 7.11 11.96 -7.32
CA GLU A 26 7.73 12.50 -8.53
C GLU A 26 9.06 11.80 -8.82
N LEU A 27 9.90 11.65 -7.79
CA LEU A 27 11.26 11.13 -7.95
C LEU A 27 11.33 9.63 -8.27
N ILE A 28 10.39 8.81 -7.80
CA ILE A 28 10.41 7.36 -8.07
C ILE A 28 10.26 7.09 -9.58
N PRO A 29 9.22 7.57 -10.30
CA PRO A 29 9.10 7.41 -11.75
C PRO A 29 10.33 7.92 -12.51
N GLU A 30 10.83 9.11 -12.13
CA GLU A 30 12.01 9.70 -12.76
C GLU A 30 13.26 8.84 -12.59
N GLN A 31 13.50 8.33 -11.38
CA GLN A 31 14.64 7.47 -11.08
C GLN A 31 14.54 6.14 -11.83
N LEU A 32 13.34 5.53 -11.90
CA LEU A 32 13.12 4.30 -12.66
C LEU A 32 13.43 4.48 -14.16
N CYS A 33 13.05 5.62 -14.74
CA CYS A 33 13.36 5.96 -16.13
C CYS A 33 14.86 6.24 -16.32
N TYR A 34 15.45 7.01 -15.40
CA TYR A 34 16.86 7.38 -15.45
C TYR A 34 17.79 6.16 -15.39
N GLU A 35 17.45 5.16 -14.57
CA GLU A 35 18.21 3.90 -14.47
C GLU A 35 17.92 2.91 -15.60
N GLY A 36 16.98 3.23 -16.51
CA GLY A 36 16.61 2.36 -17.62
C GLY A 36 15.84 1.11 -17.20
N LEU A 37 15.25 1.10 -16.00
CA LEU A 37 14.42 0.00 -15.52
C LEU A 37 13.07 -0.05 -16.22
N VAL A 38 12.52 1.12 -16.55
CA VAL A 38 11.26 1.29 -17.26
C VAL A 38 11.35 2.47 -18.22
N SER A 39 10.35 2.62 -19.08
CA SER A 39 10.19 3.79 -19.94
C SER A 39 8.74 4.29 -19.90
N ALA A 40 8.45 5.37 -20.63
CA ALA A 40 7.11 5.98 -20.67
C ALA A 40 5.99 4.97 -20.98
N VAL A 41 6.25 3.90 -21.75
CA VAL A 41 5.23 2.90 -22.14
C VAL A 41 4.79 1.98 -21.00
N ASN A 42 5.55 1.95 -19.90
CA ASN A 42 5.22 1.21 -18.69
C ASN A 42 4.18 1.93 -17.84
N PHE A 43 4.07 3.25 -17.98
CA PHE A 43 3.14 4.05 -17.19
C PHE A 43 1.77 4.15 -17.85
N PHE A 44 0.74 4.21 -17.00
CA PHE A 44 -0.62 4.58 -17.41
C PHE A 44 -1.17 5.59 -16.40
N GLU A 45 -2.06 6.46 -16.88
CA GLU A 45 -2.71 7.47 -16.05
C GLU A 45 -4.05 6.94 -15.52
N PRO A 46 -4.27 6.98 -14.20
CA PRO A 46 -5.59 6.72 -13.63
C PRO A 46 -6.56 7.88 -13.89
N GLU A 47 -7.83 7.60 -13.68
CA GLU A 47 -8.93 8.55 -13.69
C GLU A 47 -9.45 8.74 -12.26
N MET A 48 -10.43 9.61 -12.04
CA MET A 48 -11.06 9.69 -10.72
C MET A 48 -12.07 8.56 -10.56
N VAL A 49 -11.89 7.73 -9.52
CA VAL A 49 -12.88 6.73 -9.13
C VAL A 49 -14.24 7.39 -8.87
N ASP A 50 -15.32 6.70 -9.26
CA ASP A 50 -16.69 7.13 -8.94
C ASP A 50 -17.07 6.84 -7.48
N PHE A 51 -18.22 7.38 -7.07
CA PHE A 51 -18.68 7.27 -5.69
C PHE A 51 -19.05 5.83 -5.34
N GLU A 52 -19.72 5.14 -6.26
CA GLU A 52 -20.22 3.78 -6.11
C GLU A 52 -19.08 2.79 -5.87
N THR A 53 -18.01 2.89 -6.65
CA THR A 53 -16.81 2.07 -6.49
C THR A 53 -16.09 2.39 -5.18
N ALA A 54 -15.93 3.67 -4.83
CA ALA A 54 -15.32 4.03 -3.55
C ALA A 54 -16.17 3.55 -2.34
N ALA A 55 -17.49 3.47 -2.48
CA ALA A 55 -18.41 2.99 -1.45
C ALA A 55 -18.36 1.46 -1.22
N LEU A 56 -17.63 0.70 -2.05
CA LEU A 56 -17.50 -0.76 -1.87
C LEU A 56 -16.79 -1.13 -0.56
N ALA A 57 -15.87 -0.28 -0.08
CA ALA A 57 -15.11 -0.52 1.15
C ALA A 57 -15.45 0.44 2.29
N HIS A 58 -16.21 1.51 2.01
CA HIS A 58 -16.48 2.61 2.95
C HIS A 58 -17.96 2.76 3.25
N ASP A 59 -18.28 3.19 4.46
CA ASP A 59 -19.59 3.65 4.85
C ASP A 59 -20.03 4.81 3.94
N VAL A 60 -21.21 4.67 3.35
CA VAL A 60 -21.78 5.66 2.42
C VAL A 60 -21.91 7.04 3.07
N GLY A 61 -22.22 7.10 4.36
CA GLY A 61 -22.34 8.36 5.09
C GLY A 61 -20.99 9.05 5.30
N TYR A 62 -19.96 8.29 5.69
CA TYR A 62 -18.58 8.80 5.75
C TYR A 62 -18.11 9.31 4.39
N LEU A 63 -18.26 8.49 3.35
CA LEU A 63 -17.80 8.83 2.00
C LEU A 63 -18.51 10.06 1.43
N ARG A 64 -19.82 10.21 1.63
CA ARG A 64 -20.56 11.42 1.23
C ARG A 64 -20.00 12.67 1.91
N ARG A 65 -19.80 12.63 3.23
CA ARG A 65 -19.21 13.76 3.96
C ARG A 65 -17.78 14.08 3.50
N LEU A 66 -17.01 13.06 3.10
CA LEU A 66 -15.69 13.26 2.53
C LEU A 66 -15.78 13.98 1.18
N PHE A 67 -16.62 13.51 0.26
CA PHE A 67 -16.78 14.08 -1.09
C PHE A 67 -17.41 15.47 -1.07
N ASP A 68 -18.36 15.71 -0.16
CA ASP A 68 -19.02 17.01 0.01
C ASP A 68 -18.19 18.00 0.85
N LEU A 69 -17.01 17.60 1.32
CA LEU A 69 -16.11 18.38 2.18
C LEU A 69 -16.74 18.81 3.52
N THR A 70 -17.63 17.97 4.07
CA THR A 70 -18.38 18.24 5.31
C THR A 70 -17.98 17.33 6.48
N LEU A 71 -16.77 16.75 6.48
CA LEU A 71 -16.27 16.03 7.64
C LEU A 71 -16.12 16.97 8.84
N ASP A 72 -16.40 16.47 10.04
CA ASP A 72 -16.21 17.26 11.25
C ASP A 72 -14.72 17.53 11.53
N VAL A 73 -14.46 18.55 12.35
CA VAL A 73 -13.11 19.00 12.68
C VAL A 73 -12.27 17.90 13.37
N LYS A 74 -12.91 16.97 14.09
CA LYS A 74 -12.19 15.87 14.76
C LYS A 74 -11.68 14.88 13.73
N MET A 75 -12.50 14.52 12.73
CA MET A 75 -12.12 13.63 11.64
C MET A 75 -11.01 14.25 10.78
N VAL A 76 -11.12 15.54 10.43
CA VAL A 76 -10.06 16.24 9.67
C VAL A 76 -8.73 16.22 10.42
N ARG A 77 -8.75 16.43 11.75
CA ARG A 77 -7.54 16.31 12.59
C ARG A 77 -7.00 14.89 12.67
N ARG A 78 -7.86 13.88 12.69
CA ARG A 78 -7.49 12.46 12.70
C ARG A 78 -6.79 12.04 11.40
N ILE A 79 -7.30 12.52 10.26
CA ILE A 79 -6.68 12.34 8.93
C ILE A 79 -5.29 12.98 8.89
N GLY A 80 -5.15 14.20 9.44
CA GLY A 80 -3.87 14.89 9.50
C GLY A 80 -3.56 15.77 8.28
N PHE A 81 -4.55 16.03 7.43
CA PHE A 81 -4.48 17.00 6.34
C PHE A 81 -5.66 17.99 6.40
N PRO A 82 -5.49 19.23 5.89
CA PRO A 82 -6.62 20.10 5.58
C PRO A 82 -7.53 19.40 4.56
N LEU A 83 -8.84 19.38 4.81
CA LEU A 83 -9.82 18.85 3.87
C LEU A 83 -10.05 19.87 2.75
N THR A 84 -9.66 19.52 1.52
CA THR A 84 -9.87 20.33 0.32
C THR A 84 -10.31 19.45 -0.84
N GLN A 85 -10.89 20.05 -1.89
CA GLN A 85 -11.30 19.31 -3.08
C GLN A 85 -10.10 18.64 -3.76
N GLU A 86 -8.97 19.34 -3.85
CA GLU A 86 -7.76 18.81 -4.49
C GLU A 86 -7.22 17.57 -3.78
N LEU A 87 -7.35 17.52 -2.44
CA LEU A 87 -6.94 16.35 -1.67
C LEU A 87 -7.89 15.17 -1.92
N VAL A 88 -9.20 15.40 -1.96
CA VAL A 88 -10.19 14.37 -2.28
C VAL A 88 -9.99 13.85 -3.71
N ASP A 89 -9.79 14.73 -4.69
CA ASP A 89 -9.56 14.36 -6.08
C ASP A 89 -8.27 13.55 -6.24
N ARG A 90 -7.19 13.94 -5.55
CA ARG A 90 -5.95 13.14 -5.50
C ARG A 90 -6.21 11.72 -5.01
N GLU A 91 -6.95 11.57 -3.92
CA GLU A 91 -7.27 10.25 -3.37
C GLU A 91 -8.11 9.43 -4.35
N ARG A 92 -9.00 10.06 -5.13
CA ARG A 92 -9.78 9.38 -6.18
C ARG A 92 -8.92 8.86 -7.33
N TYR A 93 -7.93 9.62 -7.79
CA TYR A 93 -6.94 9.14 -8.77
C TYR A 93 -6.10 8.00 -8.22
N LEU A 94 -5.71 8.09 -6.94
CA LEU A 94 -4.91 7.08 -6.27
C LEU A 94 -5.68 5.75 -6.16
N VAL A 95 -6.96 5.79 -5.79
CA VAL A 95 -7.83 4.61 -5.72
C VAL A 95 -7.98 3.95 -7.09
N ASP A 96 -8.28 4.72 -8.14
CA ASP A 96 -8.40 4.18 -9.51
C ASP A 96 -7.07 3.62 -10.02
N GLY A 97 -5.94 4.25 -9.67
CA GLY A 97 -4.61 3.72 -9.98
C GLY A 97 -4.40 2.33 -9.38
N THR A 98 -4.76 2.13 -8.11
CA THR A 98 -4.68 0.81 -7.46
C THR A 98 -5.65 -0.19 -8.09
N LEU A 99 -6.87 0.23 -8.41
CA LEU A 99 -7.87 -0.61 -9.08
C LEU A 99 -7.40 -1.08 -10.47
N LYS A 100 -7.02 -0.15 -11.35
CA LYS A 100 -6.51 -0.47 -12.70
C LYS A 100 -5.23 -1.29 -12.64
N SER A 101 -4.34 -1.01 -11.70
CA SER A 101 -3.17 -1.87 -11.46
C SER A 101 -3.58 -3.28 -11.05
N ALA A 102 -4.62 -3.44 -10.22
CA ALA A 102 -5.12 -4.76 -9.87
C ALA A 102 -5.63 -5.53 -11.10
N LEU A 103 -6.35 -4.85 -12.01
CA LEU A 103 -6.78 -5.44 -13.29
C LEU A 103 -5.58 -5.81 -14.17
N PHE A 104 -4.58 -4.94 -14.30
CA PHE A 104 -3.36 -5.27 -15.04
C PHE A 104 -2.55 -6.41 -14.40
N ALA A 105 -2.58 -6.56 -13.08
CA ALA A 105 -1.93 -7.67 -12.39
C ALA A 105 -2.59 -9.02 -12.76
N LEU A 106 -3.90 -9.07 -12.98
CA LEU A 106 -4.58 -10.27 -13.49
C LEU A 106 -4.03 -10.70 -14.87
N ASP A 107 -3.74 -9.72 -15.74
CA ASP A 107 -3.25 -9.98 -17.10
C ASP A 107 -1.75 -10.28 -17.17
N TYR A 108 -0.95 -9.59 -16.34
CA TYR A 108 0.52 -9.58 -16.42
C TYR A 108 1.22 -10.22 -15.22
N GLY A 109 0.47 -10.73 -14.24
CA GLY A 109 0.98 -11.32 -13.00
C GLY A 109 1.36 -10.30 -11.92
N ILE A 110 1.73 -9.08 -12.29
CA ILE A 110 2.06 -8.01 -11.33
C ILE A 110 1.85 -6.62 -11.95
N SER A 111 1.43 -5.67 -11.11
CA SER A 111 1.34 -4.25 -11.47
C SER A 111 1.48 -3.37 -10.23
N PHE A 112 1.88 -2.12 -10.44
CA PHE A 112 2.22 -1.18 -9.38
C PHE A 112 1.35 0.06 -9.43
N ASN A 113 1.13 0.67 -8.27
CA ASN A 113 0.77 2.09 -8.17
C ASN A 113 1.96 2.83 -7.53
N VAL A 114 2.42 3.93 -8.15
CA VAL A 114 3.54 4.74 -7.62
C VAL A 114 3.18 5.36 -6.27
N ALA A 115 1.89 5.60 -6.03
CA ALA A 115 1.35 5.98 -4.75
C ALA A 115 0.62 4.79 -4.10
N GLY A 116 -0.57 5.04 -3.56
CA GLY A 116 -1.36 3.99 -2.93
C GLY A 116 -0.88 3.62 -1.52
N GLY A 117 -1.53 2.61 -0.98
CA GLY A 117 -1.16 2.06 0.32
C GLY A 117 -1.79 2.82 1.48
N THR A 118 -3.04 3.20 1.32
CA THR A 118 -3.80 4.05 2.25
C THR A 118 -4.48 3.23 3.36
N HIS A 119 -3.70 2.35 3.99
CA HIS A 119 -4.17 1.27 4.86
C HIS A 119 -4.79 1.71 6.22
N HIS A 120 -4.69 2.99 6.59
CA HIS A 120 -5.24 3.52 7.84
C HIS A 120 -6.67 4.01 7.72
N ALA A 121 -7.19 4.20 6.49
CA ALA A 121 -8.59 4.53 6.30
C ALA A 121 -9.45 3.29 6.58
N GLY A 122 -10.27 3.37 7.63
CA GLY A 122 -11.23 2.33 7.99
C GLY A 122 -12.58 2.57 7.34
N ARG A 123 -13.54 1.70 7.63
CA ARG A 123 -14.85 1.70 6.97
C ARG A 123 -15.57 3.04 7.09
N ASP A 124 -15.53 3.69 8.24
CA ASP A 124 -16.28 4.92 8.51
C ASP A 124 -15.39 6.08 9.03
N PHE A 125 -14.07 5.97 8.81
CA PHE A 125 -13.11 6.99 9.24
C PHE A 125 -11.87 7.06 8.35
N GLY A 126 -11.28 8.25 8.29
CA GLY A 126 -9.93 8.49 7.78
C GLY A 126 -8.96 8.73 8.93
N GLU A 127 -7.70 8.35 8.75
CA GLU A 127 -6.68 8.43 9.78
C GLU A 127 -5.27 8.31 9.18
N GLY A 128 -4.25 8.88 9.85
CA GLY A 128 -2.86 8.58 9.53
C GLY A 128 -2.49 8.91 8.08
N PHE A 129 -2.96 10.06 7.57
CA PHE A 129 -2.78 10.52 6.18
C PHE A 129 -3.59 9.76 5.12
N CYS A 130 -4.50 8.85 5.52
CA CYS A 130 -5.34 8.07 4.63
C CYS A 130 -6.80 8.53 4.71
N LEU A 131 -7.42 8.83 3.56
CA LEU A 131 -8.81 9.31 3.49
C LEU A 131 -9.75 8.22 2.96
N MET A 132 -9.30 7.49 1.93
CA MET A 132 -9.91 6.26 1.43
C MET A 132 -8.90 5.12 1.54
N ASN A 133 -9.33 3.88 1.39
CA ASN A 133 -8.46 2.69 1.45
C ASN A 133 -8.42 2.04 0.08
N ASP A 134 -7.41 2.39 -0.70
CA ASP A 134 -7.27 2.02 -2.11
C ASP A 134 -7.23 0.51 -2.34
N GLN A 135 -6.44 -0.23 -1.56
CA GLN A 135 -6.37 -1.70 -1.70
C GLN A 135 -7.66 -2.38 -1.24
N ALA A 136 -8.33 -1.85 -0.20
CA ALA A 136 -9.61 -2.40 0.23
C ALA A 136 -10.72 -2.16 -0.80
N ILE A 137 -10.77 -0.97 -1.42
CA ILE A 137 -11.72 -0.66 -2.50
C ILE A 137 -11.46 -1.59 -3.70
N ALA A 138 -10.21 -1.73 -4.12
CA ALA A 138 -9.86 -2.61 -5.24
C ALA A 138 -10.17 -4.09 -4.92
N ALA A 139 -9.89 -4.57 -3.71
CA ALA A 139 -10.23 -5.93 -3.29
C ALA A 139 -11.74 -6.19 -3.33
N ALA A 140 -12.53 -5.28 -2.76
CA ALA A 140 -14.00 -5.37 -2.79
C ALA A 140 -14.54 -5.37 -4.22
N TYR A 141 -13.97 -4.54 -5.11
CA TYR A 141 -14.31 -4.54 -6.53
C TYR A 141 -14.00 -5.88 -7.21
N LEU A 142 -12.80 -6.44 -7.02
CA LEU A 142 -12.46 -7.73 -7.62
C LEU A 142 -13.41 -8.84 -7.17
N LEU A 143 -13.80 -8.85 -5.90
CA LEU A 143 -14.78 -9.80 -5.36
C LEU A 143 -16.17 -9.60 -5.96
N GLU A 144 -16.67 -8.36 -6.01
CA GLU A 144 -18.00 -8.05 -6.55
C GLU A 144 -18.11 -8.41 -8.04
N GLN A 145 -17.04 -8.18 -8.81
CA GLN A 145 -16.98 -8.52 -10.23
C GLN A 145 -16.66 -10.01 -10.49
N GLY A 146 -16.41 -10.81 -9.45
CA GLY A 146 -16.03 -12.21 -9.58
C GLY A 146 -14.66 -12.43 -10.25
N LEU A 147 -13.79 -11.43 -10.22
CA LEU A 147 -12.42 -11.48 -10.76
C LEU A 147 -11.42 -12.09 -9.77
N ALA A 148 -11.78 -12.12 -8.48
CA ALA A 148 -11.10 -12.88 -7.43
C ALA A 148 -12.16 -13.52 -6.53
N THR A 149 -11.80 -14.61 -5.85
CA THR A 149 -12.66 -15.26 -4.85
C THR A 149 -12.04 -15.30 -3.47
N ARG A 150 -10.71 -15.20 -3.39
CA ARG A 150 -9.94 -15.23 -2.14
C ARG A 150 -8.75 -14.31 -2.24
N VAL A 151 -8.91 -13.12 -1.68
CA VAL A 151 -7.89 -12.08 -1.67
C VAL A 151 -7.03 -12.21 -0.41
N LEU A 152 -5.71 -12.10 -0.57
CA LEU A 152 -4.78 -11.93 0.54
C LEU A 152 -4.20 -10.51 0.50
N ILE A 153 -4.34 -9.77 1.60
CA ILE A 153 -3.64 -8.49 1.78
C ILE A 153 -2.41 -8.74 2.64
N ILE A 154 -1.22 -8.53 2.07
CA ILE A 154 0.06 -8.60 2.76
C ILE A 154 0.50 -7.17 3.08
N ASP A 155 0.38 -6.79 4.35
CA ASP A 155 0.80 -5.49 4.84
C ASP A 155 2.13 -5.54 5.58
N LEU A 156 3.17 -4.99 4.94
CA LEU A 156 4.53 -4.91 5.47
C LEU A 156 5.01 -3.46 5.66
N ASP A 157 4.09 -2.50 5.74
CA ASP A 157 4.36 -1.18 6.30
C ASP A 157 4.71 -1.32 7.80
N VAL A 158 5.52 -0.40 8.33
CA VAL A 158 5.89 -0.45 9.76
C VAL A 158 4.69 -0.19 10.68
N HIS A 159 3.67 0.51 10.19
CA HIS A 159 2.44 0.77 10.90
C HIS A 159 1.42 -0.35 10.65
N GLN A 160 0.56 -0.64 11.63
CA GLN A 160 -0.49 -1.63 11.39
C GLN A 160 -1.52 -1.04 10.41
N GLY A 161 -1.89 -1.81 9.38
CA GLY A 161 -3.02 -1.54 8.49
C GLY A 161 -4.39 -1.68 9.18
N ASN A 162 -4.63 -0.87 10.20
CA ASN A 162 -5.83 -0.91 11.03
C ASN A 162 -7.10 -0.60 10.25
N GLY A 163 -7.03 0.29 9.25
CA GLY A 163 -8.16 0.60 8.39
C GLY A 163 -8.58 -0.62 7.56
N THR A 164 -7.60 -1.32 6.98
CA THR A 164 -7.82 -2.55 6.23
C THR A 164 -8.43 -3.64 7.12
N ALA A 165 -7.87 -3.87 8.31
CA ALA A 165 -8.40 -4.82 9.28
C ALA A 165 -9.86 -4.49 9.71
N HIS A 166 -10.15 -3.20 9.92
CA HIS A 166 -11.49 -2.74 10.27
C HIS A 166 -12.50 -2.95 9.13
N ILE A 167 -12.11 -2.71 7.87
CA ILE A 167 -12.99 -2.86 6.71
C ILE A 167 -13.38 -4.32 6.50
N PHE A 168 -12.42 -5.24 6.58
CA PHE A 168 -12.65 -6.66 6.28
C PHE A 168 -12.98 -7.50 7.51
N SER A 169 -13.27 -6.87 8.64
CA SER A 169 -13.71 -7.58 9.85
C SER A 169 -14.96 -8.42 9.55
N GLY A 170 -14.81 -9.74 9.60
CA GLY A 170 -15.90 -10.69 9.31
C GLY A 170 -16.19 -10.93 7.83
N ILE A 171 -15.30 -10.53 6.91
CA ILE A 171 -15.39 -10.80 5.47
C ILE A 171 -14.42 -11.95 5.11
N PRO A 172 -14.88 -13.21 5.07
CA PRO A 172 -14.00 -14.37 4.95
C PRO A 172 -13.27 -14.49 3.59
N GLU A 173 -13.73 -13.77 2.56
CA GLU A 173 -13.13 -13.72 1.23
C GLU A 173 -11.83 -12.89 1.18
N VAL A 174 -11.58 -12.05 2.19
CA VAL A 174 -10.36 -11.23 2.29
C VAL A 174 -9.59 -11.58 3.56
N TYR A 175 -8.41 -12.17 3.40
CA TYR A 175 -7.53 -12.46 4.52
C TYR A 175 -6.53 -11.31 4.72
N THR A 176 -6.53 -10.72 5.91
CA THR A 176 -5.68 -9.58 6.27
C THR A 176 -4.47 -10.04 7.08
N PHE A 177 -3.28 -9.79 6.55
CA PHE A 177 -2.02 -10.03 7.23
C PHE A 177 -1.28 -8.72 7.44
N SER A 178 -0.84 -8.46 8.68
CA SER A 178 0.00 -7.31 8.99
C SER A 178 1.21 -7.72 9.84
N MET A 179 2.42 -7.36 9.40
CA MET A 179 3.64 -7.53 10.17
C MET A 179 4.28 -6.16 10.42
N HIS A 180 4.00 -5.61 11.62
CA HIS A 180 4.19 -4.20 11.94
C HIS A 180 4.94 -4.01 13.26
N GLY A 181 5.46 -2.80 13.51
CA GLY A 181 6.04 -2.46 14.81
C GLY A 181 4.98 -2.44 15.91
N ASP A 182 5.17 -3.24 16.97
CA ASP A 182 4.24 -3.35 18.10
C ASP A 182 3.92 -1.98 18.70
N LYS A 183 4.98 -1.17 18.89
CA LYS A 183 4.91 0.18 19.48
C LYS A 183 4.83 1.30 18.43
N ASN A 184 4.61 0.96 17.16
CA ASN A 184 4.34 1.93 16.09
C ASN A 184 2.85 2.31 16.05
N PHE A 185 2.50 3.31 15.24
CA PHE A 185 1.11 3.72 15.01
C PHE A 185 0.29 2.58 14.34
N PRO A 186 -1.03 2.51 14.57
CA PRO A 186 -1.79 3.18 15.64
C PRO A 186 -1.46 2.61 17.02
N PHE A 187 -1.70 3.39 18.08
CA PHE A 187 -1.46 2.94 19.46
C PHE A 187 -2.53 1.99 20.00
N ILE A 188 -3.72 2.03 19.39
CA ILE A 188 -4.76 1.03 19.59
C ILE A 188 -4.78 0.21 18.31
N LYS A 189 -4.38 -1.05 18.40
CA LYS A 189 -4.37 -1.97 17.26
C LYS A 189 -5.77 -2.48 16.99
N GLU A 190 -6.12 -2.58 15.72
CA GLU A 190 -7.25 -3.39 15.27
C GLU A 190 -6.85 -4.86 15.23
N ARG A 191 -7.78 -5.75 14.91
CA ARG A 191 -7.49 -7.18 14.77
C ARG A 191 -7.56 -7.60 13.31
N SER A 192 -6.41 -7.89 12.72
CA SER A 192 -6.32 -8.57 11.43
C SER A 192 -6.60 -10.08 11.61
N ASP A 193 -6.74 -10.82 10.51
CA ASP A 193 -6.79 -12.29 10.57
C ASP A 193 -5.46 -12.86 11.09
N ARG A 194 -4.36 -12.19 10.76
CA ARG A 194 -3.03 -12.49 11.28
C ARG A 194 -2.20 -11.22 11.50
N ASP A 195 -1.90 -10.92 12.76
CA ASP A 195 -0.98 -9.87 13.15
C ASP A 195 0.34 -10.47 13.68
N VAL A 196 1.46 -9.90 13.25
CA VAL A 196 2.80 -10.20 13.77
C VAL A 196 3.41 -8.90 14.29
N ALA A 197 3.31 -8.71 15.60
CA ALA A 197 3.85 -7.54 16.28
C ALA A 197 5.38 -7.68 16.45
N LEU A 198 6.13 -6.71 15.92
CA LEU A 198 7.58 -6.71 15.90
C LEU A 198 8.14 -5.79 16.97
N GLU A 199 9.20 -6.25 17.64
CA GLU A 199 9.92 -5.45 18.63
C GLU A 199 10.72 -4.30 17.99
N ASP A 200 10.82 -3.19 18.71
CA ASP A 200 11.66 -2.05 18.32
C ASP A 200 13.11 -2.51 18.06
N GLY A 201 13.70 -2.04 16.97
CA GLY A 201 15.08 -2.32 16.63
C GLY A 201 15.36 -3.69 16.01
N ILE A 202 14.32 -4.47 15.67
CA ILE A 202 14.48 -5.70 14.90
C ILE A 202 15.29 -5.44 13.61
N GLN A 203 16.16 -6.38 13.27
CA GLN A 203 17.06 -6.30 12.11
C GLN A 203 16.75 -7.42 11.12
N ASP A 204 17.44 -7.37 9.98
CA ASP A 204 17.24 -8.21 8.79
C ASP A 204 17.02 -9.68 9.10
N GLU A 205 17.90 -10.34 9.85
CA GLU A 205 17.85 -11.80 10.02
C GLU A 205 16.54 -12.26 10.66
N LEU A 206 16.14 -11.63 11.76
CA LEU A 206 14.93 -12.02 12.47
C LEU A 206 13.67 -11.58 11.71
N TYR A 207 13.69 -10.37 11.13
CA TYR A 207 12.59 -9.86 10.31
C TYR A 207 12.28 -10.78 9.13
N LEU A 208 13.31 -11.15 8.35
CA LEU A 208 13.18 -11.99 7.17
C LEU A 208 12.82 -13.44 7.52
N ARG A 209 13.30 -13.95 8.66
CA ARG A 209 12.90 -15.29 9.15
C ARG A 209 11.41 -15.34 9.47
N LEU A 210 10.93 -14.37 10.25
CA LEU A 210 9.50 -14.25 10.58
C LEU A 210 8.66 -14.09 9.32
N LEU A 211 9.07 -13.22 8.38
CA LEU A 211 8.38 -13.07 7.12
C LEU A 211 8.28 -14.39 6.36
N LYS A 212 9.39 -15.11 6.20
CA LYS A 212 9.43 -16.37 5.47
C LYS A 212 8.47 -17.42 6.06
N GLU A 213 8.45 -17.56 7.38
CA GLU A 213 7.54 -18.47 8.09
C GLU A 213 6.08 -18.07 7.88
N ASN A 214 5.77 -16.77 7.93
CA ASN A 214 4.42 -16.26 7.73
C ASN A 214 3.97 -16.40 6.28
N LEU A 215 4.81 -16.09 5.29
CA LEU A 215 4.48 -16.27 3.88
C LEU A 215 4.16 -17.74 3.56
N ALA A 216 4.95 -18.68 4.08
CA ALA A 216 4.66 -20.11 3.93
C ALA A 216 3.26 -20.45 4.47
N PHE A 217 2.97 -20.06 5.72
CA PHE A 217 1.67 -20.26 6.35
C PHE A 217 0.52 -19.64 5.54
N LEU A 218 0.67 -18.38 5.12
CA LEU A 218 -0.38 -17.62 4.43
C LEU A 218 -0.76 -18.27 3.11
N PHE A 219 0.23 -18.59 2.26
CA PHE A 219 -0.06 -19.20 0.98
C PHE A 219 -0.57 -20.65 1.09
N GLU A 220 -0.18 -21.40 2.13
CA GLU A 220 -0.70 -22.75 2.37
C GLU A 220 -2.12 -22.75 2.94
N THR A 221 -2.43 -21.81 3.83
CA THR A 221 -3.71 -21.79 4.57
C THR A 221 -4.79 -21.01 3.84
N VAL A 222 -4.46 -19.82 3.34
CA VAL A 222 -5.40 -18.94 2.64
C VAL A 222 -5.62 -19.44 1.21
N ASN A 223 -4.53 -19.90 0.58
CA ASN A 223 -4.49 -20.30 -0.83
C ASN A 223 -5.13 -19.21 -1.72
N PRO A 224 -4.63 -17.97 -1.69
CA PRO A 224 -5.27 -16.84 -2.37
C PRO A 224 -5.23 -16.98 -3.90
N ASP A 225 -6.21 -16.40 -4.58
CA ASP A 225 -6.18 -16.21 -6.04
C ASP A 225 -5.82 -14.78 -6.47
N PHE A 226 -5.71 -13.85 -5.52
CA PHE A 226 -5.17 -12.51 -5.74
C PHE A 226 -4.45 -11.98 -4.49
N VAL A 227 -3.36 -11.22 -4.68
CA VAL A 227 -2.62 -10.58 -3.59
C VAL A 227 -2.60 -9.06 -3.76
N PHE A 228 -2.89 -8.33 -2.69
CA PHE A 228 -2.48 -6.93 -2.55
C PHE A 228 -1.27 -6.86 -1.64
N TYR A 229 -0.21 -6.19 -2.09
CA TYR A 229 1.03 -6.04 -1.33
C TYR A 229 1.26 -4.56 -1.02
N GLN A 230 1.32 -4.24 0.27
CA GLN A 230 1.77 -2.94 0.76
C GLN A 230 3.27 -2.97 1.03
N ALA A 231 4.04 -2.33 0.14
CA ALA A 231 5.50 -2.36 0.15
C ALA A 231 6.12 -1.13 0.85
N GLY A 232 5.56 -0.72 2.00
CA GLY A 232 6.03 0.44 2.78
C GLY A 232 7.52 0.34 3.12
N VAL A 233 8.31 1.39 2.92
CA VAL A 233 9.77 1.36 3.21
C VAL A 233 10.12 2.02 4.55
N ASP A 234 9.12 2.32 5.37
CA ASP A 234 9.31 2.86 6.72
C ASP A 234 9.75 1.83 7.76
N ILE A 235 10.03 0.60 7.34
CA ILE A 235 10.76 -0.41 8.12
C ILE A 235 12.28 -0.15 8.18
N LEU A 236 12.78 0.76 7.33
CA LEU A 236 14.21 1.05 7.21
C LEU A 236 14.75 1.66 8.51
N SER A 237 15.98 1.29 8.85
CA SER A 237 16.75 1.90 9.96
C SER A 237 16.95 3.42 9.85
N SER A 238 16.80 3.99 8.65
CA SER A 238 16.89 5.44 8.39
C SER A 238 15.55 6.15 8.55
N ASP A 239 14.45 5.40 8.70
CA ASP A 239 13.11 5.95 8.89
C ASP A 239 12.98 6.67 10.25
N LYS A 240 12.23 7.77 10.26
CA LYS A 240 12.04 8.60 11.46
C LYS A 240 10.71 8.34 12.18
N LEU A 241 9.76 7.68 11.51
CA LEU A 241 8.46 7.32 12.05
C LEU A 241 8.40 5.83 12.42
N GLY A 242 9.13 4.98 11.69
CA GLY A 242 9.39 3.58 12.03
C GLY A 242 10.35 3.41 13.20
N LYS A 243 10.24 2.28 13.91
CA LYS A 243 11.16 1.90 15.01
C LYS A 243 11.96 0.63 14.72
N LEU A 244 11.81 0.05 13.54
CA LEU A 244 12.59 -1.11 13.12
C LEU A 244 13.97 -0.67 12.62
N LYS A 245 14.88 -1.63 12.43
CA LYS A 245 16.25 -1.39 11.96
C LYS A 245 16.60 -2.28 10.77
N VAL A 246 15.64 -2.46 9.85
CA VAL A 246 15.87 -3.21 8.62
C VAL A 246 16.79 -2.40 7.70
N SER A 247 17.77 -3.04 7.10
CA SER A 247 18.67 -2.42 6.12
C SER A 247 18.00 -2.30 4.75
N ALA A 248 18.57 -1.50 3.84
CA ALA A 248 18.09 -1.45 2.46
C ALA A 248 18.16 -2.83 1.77
N THR A 249 19.21 -3.61 2.07
CA THR A 249 19.33 -5.00 1.60
C THR A 249 18.21 -5.87 2.18
N GLY A 250 17.93 -5.76 3.48
CA GLY A 250 16.83 -6.49 4.11
C GLY A 250 15.47 -6.15 3.53
N CYS A 251 15.22 -4.86 3.23
CA CYS A 251 14.00 -4.40 2.57
C CYS A 251 13.85 -4.99 1.17
N ARG A 252 14.92 -5.01 0.36
CA ARG A 252 14.92 -5.67 -0.95
C ARG A 252 14.66 -7.17 -0.84
N GLU A 253 15.28 -7.85 0.13
CA GLU A 253 15.06 -9.30 0.33
C GLU A 253 13.62 -9.60 0.78
N ARG A 254 13.00 -8.74 1.59
CA ARG A 254 11.58 -8.82 1.93
C ARG A 254 10.72 -8.80 0.66
N ASP A 255 10.93 -7.81 -0.20
CA ASP A 255 10.16 -7.67 -1.45
C ASP A 255 10.36 -8.89 -2.35
N ARG A 256 11.61 -9.36 -2.50
CA ARG A 256 11.93 -10.59 -3.24
C ARG A 256 11.14 -11.79 -2.71
N MET A 257 11.08 -12.00 -1.40
CA MET A 257 10.34 -13.13 -0.80
C MET A 257 8.85 -13.09 -1.11
N VAL A 258 8.23 -11.91 -1.07
CA VAL A 258 6.80 -11.73 -1.41
C VAL A 258 6.56 -12.04 -2.89
N PHE A 259 7.36 -11.43 -3.77
CA PHE A 259 7.24 -11.60 -5.21
C PHE A 259 7.50 -13.04 -5.67
N GLU A 260 8.53 -13.71 -5.15
CA GLU A 260 8.77 -15.13 -5.43
C GLU A 260 7.60 -16.01 -4.97
N SER A 261 7.02 -15.71 -3.79
CA SER A 261 5.89 -16.47 -3.27
C SER A 261 4.67 -16.38 -4.18
N CYS A 262 4.40 -15.19 -4.73
CA CYS A 262 3.35 -14.94 -5.72
C CYS A 262 3.66 -15.61 -7.06
N ASN A 263 4.86 -15.37 -7.61
CA ASN A 263 5.26 -15.82 -8.94
C ASN A 263 5.29 -17.36 -9.06
N VAL A 264 5.89 -18.06 -8.09
CA VAL A 264 5.95 -19.54 -8.09
C VAL A 264 4.55 -20.16 -8.07
N ARG A 265 3.59 -19.51 -7.41
CA ARG A 265 2.19 -19.97 -7.32
C ARG A 265 1.29 -19.40 -8.40
N LYS A 266 1.83 -18.54 -9.27
CA LYS A 266 1.09 -17.81 -10.31
C LYS A 266 -0.09 -17.02 -9.75
N VAL A 267 0.08 -16.45 -8.55
CA VAL A 267 -0.92 -15.58 -7.94
C VAL A 267 -0.62 -14.14 -8.36
N PRO A 268 -1.55 -13.46 -9.05
CA PRO A 268 -1.37 -12.07 -9.45
C PRO A 268 -1.26 -11.16 -8.23
N VAL A 269 -0.41 -10.13 -8.32
CA VAL A 269 -0.13 -9.21 -7.22
C VAL A 269 -0.19 -7.75 -7.63
N GLN A 270 -1.02 -6.96 -6.96
CA GLN A 270 -0.98 -5.50 -7.02
C GLN A 270 -0.08 -4.97 -5.90
N VAL A 271 0.78 -4.00 -6.24
CA VAL A 271 1.73 -3.43 -5.28
C VAL A 271 1.52 -1.92 -5.12
N SER A 272 1.37 -1.47 -3.87
CA SER A 272 1.34 -0.06 -3.50
C SER A 272 2.56 0.30 -2.65
N MET A 273 3.03 1.54 -2.77
CA MET A 273 4.28 1.97 -2.12
C MET A 273 4.13 2.27 -0.62
N GLY A 274 2.93 2.62 -0.13
CA GLY A 274 2.72 2.82 1.31
C GLY A 274 3.60 3.90 1.94
N GLY A 275 3.99 3.67 3.20
CA GLY A 275 4.83 4.54 4.01
C GLY A 275 6.31 4.59 3.59
N GLY A 276 7.05 5.44 4.28
CA GLY A 276 8.45 5.74 4.00
C GLY A 276 8.74 7.20 4.29
N TYR A 277 9.55 7.47 5.29
CA TYR A 277 9.72 8.77 5.95
C TYR A 277 11.17 9.05 6.37
N SER A 278 12.15 8.30 5.84
CA SER A 278 13.57 8.53 6.09
C SER A 278 13.98 9.98 5.93
N THR A 279 14.97 10.40 6.73
CA THR A 279 15.43 11.80 6.76
C THR A 279 15.89 12.29 5.39
N GLN A 280 16.58 11.44 4.63
CA GLN A 280 17.00 11.75 3.27
C GLN A 280 16.03 11.12 2.28
N ILE A 281 15.47 11.94 1.39
CA ILE A 281 14.53 11.49 0.34
C ILE A 281 15.12 10.38 -0.53
N ARG A 282 16.44 10.41 -0.78
CA ARG A 282 17.15 9.39 -1.55
C ARG A 282 17.02 7.99 -0.94
N ASP A 283 16.97 7.88 0.39
CA ASP A 283 16.90 6.59 1.07
C ASP A 283 15.52 5.94 0.81
N ILE A 284 14.46 6.76 0.74
CA ILE A 284 13.10 6.36 0.40
C ILE A 284 13.00 5.96 -1.08
N VAL A 285 13.48 6.83 -1.97
CA VAL A 285 13.43 6.61 -3.43
C VAL A 285 14.21 5.36 -3.82
N ASN A 286 15.44 5.20 -3.33
CA ASN A 286 16.27 4.04 -3.64
C ASN A 286 15.62 2.74 -3.15
N ALA A 287 15.03 2.73 -1.95
CA ALA A 287 14.38 1.52 -1.43
C ALA A 287 13.16 1.12 -2.27
N HIS A 288 12.32 2.07 -2.66
CA HIS A 288 11.21 1.77 -3.57
C HIS A 288 11.69 1.33 -4.96
N VAL A 289 12.73 1.95 -5.52
CA VAL A 289 13.33 1.53 -6.79
C VAL A 289 13.81 0.07 -6.72
N GLU A 290 14.39 -0.35 -5.59
CA GLU A 290 14.76 -1.75 -5.37
C GLU A 290 13.54 -2.70 -5.32
N THR A 291 12.39 -2.24 -4.82
CA THR A 291 11.11 -2.98 -4.92
C THR A 291 10.75 -3.24 -6.39
N TYR A 292 10.79 -2.22 -7.26
CA TYR A 292 10.52 -2.39 -8.69
C TYR A 292 11.55 -3.30 -9.36
N ARG A 293 12.85 -3.12 -9.04
CA ARG A 293 13.92 -3.95 -9.59
C ARG A 293 13.74 -5.42 -9.24
N ALA A 294 13.38 -5.72 -7.99
CA ALA A 294 13.10 -7.08 -7.55
C ALA A 294 11.95 -7.71 -8.36
N ALA A 295 10.85 -6.97 -8.56
CA ALA A 295 9.74 -7.43 -9.37
C ALA A 295 10.12 -7.67 -10.84
N ILE A 296 10.83 -6.73 -11.49
CA ILE A 296 11.30 -6.87 -12.87
C ILE A 296 12.15 -8.13 -13.03
N ALA A 297 13.06 -8.39 -12.09
CA ALA A 297 13.94 -9.55 -12.12
C ALA A 297 13.20 -10.90 -11.91
N ILE A 298 12.08 -10.92 -11.18
CA ILE A 298 11.36 -12.15 -10.84
C ILE A 298 10.29 -12.49 -11.88
N PHE A 299 9.63 -11.48 -12.45
CA PHE A 299 8.54 -11.65 -13.42
C PHE A 299 9.02 -11.54 -14.88
N ASP A 300 10.34 -11.53 -15.10
CA ASP A 300 11.00 -11.55 -16.41
C ASP A 300 10.51 -10.45 -17.37
N PHE A 301 10.46 -9.20 -16.89
CA PHE A 301 10.09 -8.02 -17.71
C PHE A 301 11.27 -7.36 -18.44
#